data_AF-A0A2C9CEF3-F1
#
_entry.id   AF-A0A2C9CEF3-F1
#
_cell.length_a   1.000
_cell.length_b   1.000
_cell.length_c   1.000
_cell.angle_alpha   90.00
_cell.angle_beta   90.00
_cell.angle_gamma   90.00
#
_symmetry.space_group_name_H-M   'P 1'
#
loop_
_entity.id
_entity.type
_entity.pdbx_description
1 polymer ?
#
loop_
_entity_poly.entity_id
_entity_poly.type
_entity_poly.pdbx_seq_one_letter_code
_entity_poly.pdbx_strand_id
1 'polypeptide(L)'
;MIDWKLEFKLLCGHVLMELAAGERTPARIFSEADREFLRLIGSKPQEIFNACDDLLNNGAPAYAEILRLHEIRRDYFLHAQGGKTPPLKTDYRPAEATLGDIAGLPRVIDKARAKLEGRLADDLFFPCSQSRAVLRELGIGCVEFFELIRDCPTDEAVLAAIRHRRKFPLTTPTGLKTHWLIPSEPFLSYEEYLCATGENAVHKARAMSPEQIVTELLASGLRGRGGAGFPTGVKWRTLVRHTCPTRYVVCNAAEGEPGTFKDRYLLRKNPYATIEGMLIAAHAVNAAGIYIALKRSFGPSIERVRQAISEMASKGLMDGIEIKIVEGPEEYLFGEEKALLNVVEGFPPMPREAYCPPYEIGLFATPNSPNPALLDNAQTLAHVPSIVRHGGASFRRLGTHDTSGTLIFTVCGDVQRPGVYECEAGITLRKLFYDVAGGPHTGRQFKVALSGVACGVILADRFDTPTEFDAFQMIGSGLGSAGFIVLDNAASIPRVTQAVARFLYVESCNQCPACKAGLRTASHGIDELLQHLHLHDDRAGLDWIMEGAHSAPQANRCFLPAQGAKLIPGLVQSFREEFEPYAKGKRPQSEPWPIPKIVDYDEEKHHFSYDEKQTKKKPDWTYAP
;
A
#
# COMPACT_ATOMS: atom_id res chain seq x y z
N MET A 1 19.44 22.68 -2.83
CA MET A 1 18.95 22.34 -1.47
C MET A 1 19.90 21.32 -0.91
N ILE A 2 20.53 21.62 0.23
CA ILE A 2 21.37 20.65 0.93
C ILE A 2 20.45 19.51 1.44
N ASP A 3 20.85 18.26 1.23
CA ASP A 3 20.15 17.11 1.82
C ASP A 3 20.44 17.08 3.31
N TRP A 4 19.57 17.74 4.09
CA TRP A 4 19.74 17.86 5.53
C TRP A 4 19.75 16.49 6.23
N LYS A 5 19.10 15.45 5.67
CA LYS A 5 19.07 14.12 6.29
C LYS A 5 20.42 13.43 6.16
N LEU A 6 21.08 13.59 5.01
CA LEU A 6 22.43 13.08 4.80
C LEU A 6 23.43 13.80 5.72
N GLU A 7 23.35 15.13 5.81
CA GLU A 7 24.21 15.92 6.71
C GLU A 7 23.97 15.58 8.18
N PHE A 8 22.70 15.42 8.58
CA PHE A 8 22.32 14.94 9.92
C PHE A 8 22.88 13.55 10.23
N LYS A 9 22.86 12.63 9.25
CA LYS A 9 23.43 11.30 9.39
C LYS A 9 24.92 11.33 9.64
N LEU A 10 25.64 12.13 8.86
CA LEU A 10 27.08 12.30 8.99
C LEU A 10 27.43 12.90 10.35
N LEU A 11 26.68 13.93 10.79
CA LEU A 11 26.87 14.54 12.10
C LEU A 11 26.62 13.55 13.24
N CYS A 12 25.53 12.79 13.22
CA CYS A 12 25.28 11.75 14.22
C CYS A 12 26.39 10.68 14.25
N GLY A 13 26.90 10.30 13.07
CA GLY A 13 28.04 9.39 12.96
C GLY A 13 29.31 9.94 13.62
N HIS A 14 29.64 11.20 13.35
CA HIS A 14 30.75 11.91 13.98
C HIS A 14 30.61 11.98 15.50
N VAL A 15 29.44 12.39 15.99
CA VAL A 15 29.15 12.46 17.44
C VAL A 15 29.31 11.10 18.11
N LEU A 16 28.81 10.02 17.48
CA LEU A 16 28.97 8.66 18.00
C LEU A 16 30.44 8.22 18.07
N MET A 17 31.27 8.61 17.09
CA MET A 17 32.71 8.32 17.10
C MET A 17 33.43 9.06 18.24
N GLU A 18 33.16 10.34 18.43
CA GLU A 18 33.74 11.14 19.53
C GLU A 18 33.31 10.62 20.90
N LEU A 19 32.04 10.24 21.05
CA LEU A 19 31.53 9.60 22.27
C LEU A 19 32.20 8.25 22.53
N ALA A 20 32.42 7.43 21.50
CA ALA A 20 33.15 6.17 21.64
C ALA A 20 34.63 6.39 22.00
N ALA A 21 35.23 7.51 21.58
CA ALA A 21 36.59 7.91 21.94
C ALA A 21 36.72 8.51 23.36
N GLY A 22 35.61 8.68 24.08
CA GLY A 22 35.59 9.17 25.46
C GLY A 22 35.45 10.68 25.61
N GLU A 23 35.29 11.44 24.52
CA GLU A 23 34.97 12.86 24.62
C GLU A 23 33.52 13.01 25.14
N ARG A 24 33.34 13.90 26.12
CA ARG A 24 32.04 14.14 26.79
C ARG A 24 31.67 15.62 26.83
N THR A 25 32.46 16.46 26.18
CA THR A 25 32.27 17.92 26.12
C THR A 25 31.63 18.29 24.79
N PRO A 26 30.32 18.63 24.73
CA PRO A 26 29.65 18.98 23.47
C PRO A 26 30.34 20.12 22.73
N ALA A 27 30.89 21.10 23.44
CA ALA A 27 31.59 22.23 22.84
C ALA A 27 32.80 21.83 21.97
N ARG A 28 33.40 20.66 22.22
CA ARG A 28 34.53 20.12 21.45
C ARG A 28 34.10 19.19 20.31
N ILE A 29 32.91 18.60 20.40
CA ILE A 29 32.37 17.68 19.40
C ILE A 29 31.77 18.43 18.21
N PHE A 30 31.04 19.53 18.47
CA PHE A 30 30.32 20.29 17.44
C PHE A 30 31.11 21.53 17.00
N SER A 31 31.48 21.54 15.72
CA SER A 31 32.08 22.69 15.03
C SER A 31 31.10 23.85 14.86
N GLU A 32 31.60 25.01 14.43
CA GLU A 32 30.74 26.16 14.10
C GLU A 32 29.78 25.85 12.94
N ALA A 33 30.24 25.09 11.94
CA ALA A 33 29.41 24.64 10.83
C ALA A 33 28.28 23.72 11.30
N ASP A 34 28.56 22.79 12.21
CA ASP A 34 27.53 21.90 12.77
C ASP A 34 26.46 22.68 13.55
N ARG A 35 26.89 23.72 14.29
CA ARG A 35 25.97 24.61 15.02
C ARG A 35 25.11 25.43 14.07
N GLU A 36 25.66 25.89 12.94
CA GLU A 36 24.91 26.57 11.89
C GLU A 36 23.86 25.64 11.27
N PHE A 37 24.28 24.45 10.86
CA PHE A 37 23.40 23.42 10.29
C PHE A 37 22.24 23.07 11.25
N LEU A 38 22.54 22.80 12.52
CA LEU A 38 21.52 22.46 13.51
C LEU A 38 20.53 23.61 13.72
N ARG A 39 20.99 24.87 13.66
CA ARG A 39 20.12 26.04 13.75
C ARG A 39 19.15 26.14 12.58
N LEU A 40 19.61 25.82 11.36
CA LEU A 40 18.77 25.82 10.15
C LEU A 40 17.63 24.80 10.21
N ILE A 41 17.82 23.71 10.96
CA ILE A 41 16.79 22.68 11.16
C ILE A 41 16.08 22.78 12.52
N GLY A 42 16.29 23.86 13.27
CA GLY A 42 15.63 24.11 14.56
C GLY A 42 16.04 23.14 15.69
N SER A 43 17.22 22.53 15.59
CA SER A 43 17.79 21.57 16.55
C SER A 43 18.98 22.18 17.31
N LYS A 44 19.40 21.54 18.40
CA LYS A 44 20.55 21.98 19.22
C LYS A 44 21.65 20.91 19.32
N PRO A 45 22.93 21.30 19.44
CA PRO A 45 24.03 20.35 19.70
C PRO A 45 23.76 19.40 20.86
N GLN A 46 23.21 19.93 21.96
CA GLN A 46 22.90 19.13 23.15
C GLN A 46 21.85 18.04 22.88
N GLU A 47 20.89 18.29 22.00
CA GLU A 47 19.87 17.29 21.65
C GLU A 47 20.46 16.12 20.88
N ILE A 48 21.39 16.40 19.97
CA ILE A 48 22.10 15.38 19.19
C ILE A 48 23.05 14.59 20.09
N PHE A 49 23.82 15.31 20.92
CA PHE A 49 24.71 14.70 21.92
C PHE A 49 23.94 13.72 22.80
N ASN A 50 22.85 14.17 23.41
CA ASN A 50 22.03 13.34 24.30
C ASN A 50 21.46 12.12 23.56
N ALA A 51 20.97 12.29 22.33
CA ALA A 51 20.41 11.18 21.56
C ALA A 51 21.46 10.13 21.16
N CYS A 52 22.66 10.56 20.76
CA CYS A 52 23.77 9.68 20.42
C CYS A 52 24.37 8.98 21.64
N ASP A 53 24.50 9.67 22.78
CA ASP A 53 24.98 9.07 24.04
C ASP A 53 24.01 8.01 24.55
N ASP A 54 22.70 8.27 24.47
CA ASP A 54 21.67 7.30 24.88
C ASP A 54 21.61 6.10 23.92
N LEU A 55 21.81 6.32 22.61
CA LEU A 55 21.97 5.23 21.64
C LEU A 55 23.20 4.36 21.95
N LEU A 56 24.35 4.98 22.26
CA LEU A 56 25.59 4.28 22.55
C LEU A 56 25.50 3.46 23.85
N ASN A 57 24.94 4.04 24.92
CA ASN A 57 24.93 3.43 26.24
C ASN A 57 23.71 2.53 26.49
N ASN A 58 22.55 2.86 25.92
CA ASN A 58 21.26 2.20 26.20
C ASN A 58 20.62 1.54 24.97
N GLY A 59 21.24 1.64 23.79
CA GLY A 59 20.72 1.07 22.54
C GLY A 59 19.44 1.73 22.03
N ALA A 60 18.99 2.83 22.64
CA ALA A 60 17.76 3.52 22.29
C ALA A 60 17.82 5.02 22.65
N PRO A 61 17.20 5.91 21.85
CA PRO A 61 16.41 5.62 20.65
C PRO A 61 17.29 5.21 19.45
N ALA A 62 16.78 4.35 18.56
CA ALA A 62 17.49 3.93 17.36
C ALA A 62 17.72 5.13 16.42
N TYR A 63 18.75 5.08 15.57
CA TYR A 63 19.04 6.19 14.64
C TYR A 63 17.82 6.64 13.81
N ALA A 64 17.01 5.69 13.34
CA ALA A 64 15.78 6.00 12.61
C ALA A 64 14.77 6.82 13.43
N GLU A 65 14.65 6.53 14.73
CA GLU A 65 13.80 7.28 15.65
C GLU A 65 14.38 8.68 15.93
N ILE A 66 15.70 8.80 16.11
CA ILE A 66 16.38 10.09 16.27
C ILE A 66 16.09 10.98 15.05
N LEU A 67 16.34 10.45 13.85
CA LEU A 67 16.11 11.19 12.60
C LEU A 67 14.65 11.62 12.47
N ARG A 68 13.70 10.73 12.78
CA ARG A 68 12.27 11.03 12.65
C ARG A 68 11.78 12.06 13.67
N LEU A 69 12.28 12.03 14.91
CA LEU A 69 11.99 13.08 15.90
C LEU A 69 12.49 14.45 15.44
N HIS A 70 13.70 14.50 14.88
CA HIS A 70 14.28 15.74 14.36
C HIS A 70 13.61 16.19 13.05
N GLU A 71 13.06 15.29 12.25
CA GLU A 71 12.23 15.61 11.09
C GLU A 71 10.93 16.31 11.51
N ILE A 72 10.17 15.71 12.44
CA ILE A 72 8.93 16.30 12.99
C ILE A 72 9.20 17.69 13.58
N ARG A 73 10.31 17.82 14.32
CA ARG A 73 10.75 19.08 14.93
C ARG A 73 11.11 20.12 13.87
N ARG A 74 11.90 19.76 12.87
CA ARG A 74 12.31 20.64 11.77
C ARG A 74 11.09 21.18 11.03
N ASP A 75 10.13 20.31 10.72
CA ASP A 75 8.92 20.70 10.02
C ASP A 75 8.07 21.66 10.87
N TYR A 76 7.94 21.39 12.17
CA TYR A 76 7.28 22.31 13.10
C TYR A 76 8.01 23.67 13.18
N PHE A 77 9.34 23.66 13.25
CA PHE A 77 10.16 24.87 13.30
C PHE A 77 9.98 25.74 12.05
N LEU A 78 10.00 25.13 10.86
CA LEU A 78 9.87 25.85 9.60
C LEU A 78 8.45 26.35 9.35
N HIS A 79 7.44 25.52 9.65
CA HIS A 79 6.05 25.80 9.25
C HIS A 79 5.21 26.44 10.34
N ALA A 80 5.34 26.03 11.60
CA ALA A 80 4.54 26.57 12.70
C ALA A 80 5.23 27.75 13.40
N GLN A 81 6.56 27.74 13.48
CA GLN A 81 7.32 28.78 14.19
C GLN A 81 7.97 29.83 13.28
N GLY A 82 7.89 29.67 11.95
CA GLY A 82 8.49 30.60 11.00
C GLY A 82 9.99 30.77 11.19
N GLY A 83 10.69 29.72 11.64
CA GLY A 83 12.14 29.74 11.87
C GLY A 83 12.59 30.45 13.16
N LYS A 84 11.70 30.71 14.12
CA LYS A 84 12.03 31.39 15.39
C LYS A 84 11.79 30.50 16.60
N THR A 85 12.79 30.37 17.48
CA THR A 85 12.67 29.58 18.71
C THR A 85 12.35 30.47 19.92
N PRO A 86 11.30 30.15 20.71
CA PRO A 86 11.00 30.87 21.96
C PRO A 86 12.02 30.57 23.08
N PRO A 87 12.00 31.32 24.20
CA PRO A 87 12.82 31.04 25.38
C PRO A 87 12.60 29.64 25.97
N LEU A 88 13.60 29.10 26.67
CA LEU A 88 13.50 27.79 27.33
C LEU A 88 12.28 27.70 28.26
N LYS A 89 11.69 26.52 28.33
CA LYS A 89 10.65 26.19 29.31
C LYS A 89 11.35 25.86 30.63
N THR A 90 10.86 26.42 31.74
CA THR A 90 11.43 26.20 33.08
C THR A 90 10.45 25.53 34.04
N ASP A 91 9.17 25.47 33.69
CA ASP A 91 8.06 24.98 34.49
C ASP A 91 7.59 23.59 34.01
N TYR A 92 8.35 22.54 34.36
CA TYR A 92 7.95 21.16 34.09
C TYR A 92 7.18 20.57 35.26
N ARG A 93 6.06 19.89 34.98
CA ARG A 93 5.30 19.19 36.02
C ARG A 93 6.11 18.06 36.67
N PRO A 94 5.86 17.73 37.95
CA PRO A 94 6.60 16.71 38.69
C PRO A 94 6.40 15.31 38.06
N ALA A 95 7.34 14.40 38.32
CA ALA A 95 7.32 13.07 37.68
C ALA A 95 6.15 12.20 38.15
N GLU A 96 5.60 12.52 39.32
CA GLU A 96 4.48 11.84 39.97
C GLU A 96 3.12 12.42 39.54
N ALA A 97 3.11 13.49 38.73
CA ALA A 97 1.86 14.07 38.26
C ALA A 97 1.08 13.08 37.38
N THR A 98 -0.23 13.04 37.55
CA THR A 98 -1.12 12.11 36.85
C THR A 98 -2.07 12.89 35.94
N LEU A 99 -2.33 12.36 34.73
CA LEU A 99 -3.37 12.85 33.82
C LEU A 99 -4.35 11.71 33.53
N GLY A 100 -5.59 11.85 34.00
CA GLY A 100 -6.54 10.75 34.02
C GLY A 100 -6.08 9.64 34.97
N ASP A 101 -5.83 8.45 34.42
CA ASP A 101 -5.36 7.25 35.11
C ASP A 101 -3.87 6.94 34.86
N ILE A 102 -3.14 7.86 34.21
CA ILE A 102 -1.77 7.62 33.74
C ILE A 102 -0.78 8.50 34.51
N ALA A 103 0.03 7.89 35.38
CA ALA A 103 1.09 8.55 36.13
C ALA A 103 2.27 8.96 35.21
N GLY A 104 2.88 10.11 35.50
CA GLY A 104 4.04 10.64 34.77
C GLY A 104 3.73 11.25 33.40
N LEU A 105 2.56 10.98 32.81
CA LEU A 105 2.15 11.49 31.49
C LEU A 105 2.23 13.03 31.37
N PRO A 106 1.76 13.84 32.34
CA PRO A 106 1.97 15.30 32.35
C PRO A 106 3.41 15.75 32.05
N ARG A 107 4.39 15.15 32.73
CA ARG A 107 5.80 15.51 32.57
C ARG A 107 6.34 15.07 31.22
N VAL A 108 5.86 13.93 30.70
CA VAL A 108 6.21 13.45 29.36
C VAL A 108 5.64 14.39 28.28
N ILE A 109 4.40 14.86 28.44
CA ILE A 109 3.78 15.88 27.57
C ILE A 109 4.61 17.17 27.59
N ASP A 110 4.99 17.66 28.78
CA ASP A 110 5.76 18.90 28.90
C ASP A 110 7.13 18.80 28.21
N LYS A 111 7.83 17.69 28.38
CA LYS A 111 9.12 17.43 27.72
C LYS A 111 8.96 17.32 26.21
N ALA A 112 7.94 16.60 25.74
CA ALA A 112 7.68 16.45 24.30
C ALA A 112 7.29 17.79 23.66
N ARG A 113 6.40 18.58 24.26
CA ARG A 113 6.06 19.93 23.77
C ARG A 113 7.27 20.85 23.77
N ALA A 114 8.03 20.86 24.87
CA ALA A 114 9.24 21.68 24.95
C ALA A 114 10.27 21.28 23.87
N LYS A 115 10.47 19.99 23.61
CA LYS A 115 11.33 19.54 22.50
C LYS A 115 10.77 19.97 21.15
N LEU A 116 9.47 19.76 20.89
CA LEU A 116 8.81 20.15 19.64
C LEU A 116 8.92 21.64 19.36
N GLU A 117 8.85 22.48 20.41
CA GLU A 117 8.96 23.93 20.32
C GLU A 117 10.41 24.43 20.32
N GLY A 118 11.42 23.57 20.54
CA GLY A 118 12.82 23.95 20.70
C GLY A 118 13.16 24.61 22.05
N ARG A 119 12.25 24.50 23.02
CA ARG A 119 12.33 25.10 24.36
C ARG A 119 12.81 24.13 25.42
N LEU A 120 13.18 22.90 25.05
CA LEU A 120 13.68 21.92 26.01
C LEU A 120 14.97 22.45 26.66
N ALA A 121 14.99 22.46 28.00
CA ALA A 121 16.16 22.85 28.79
C ALA A 121 17.33 21.89 28.52
N ASP A 122 18.55 22.42 28.55
CA ASP A 122 19.75 21.68 28.12
C ASP A 122 20.12 20.52 29.07
N ASP A 123 19.67 20.57 30.33
CA ASP A 123 19.79 19.50 31.33
C ASP A 123 18.71 18.41 31.19
N LEU A 124 17.74 18.60 30.30
CA LEU A 124 16.67 17.67 30.02
C LEU A 124 16.79 17.07 28.63
N PHE A 125 16.32 15.83 28.49
CA PHE A 125 16.27 15.15 27.21
C PHE A 125 14.94 14.42 27.03
N PHE A 126 14.54 14.30 25.77
CA PHE A 126 13.39 13.54 25.34
C PHE A 126 13.70 12.82 24.01
N PRO A 127 13.33 11.53 23.88
CA PRO A 127 12.76 10.68 24.93
C PRO A 127 13.85 10.26 25.95
N CYS A 128 13.60 10.47 27.25
CA CYS A 128 14.45 9.92 28.30
C CYS A 128 13.99 8.55 28.78
N SER A 129 14.81 7.82 29.54
CA SER A 129 14.46 6.50 30.10
C SER A 129 13.10 6.49 30.81
N GLN A 130 12.81 7.53 31.62
CA GLN A 130 11.53 7.71 32.29
C GLN A 130 10.38 7.94 31.30
N SER A 131 10.58 8.79 30.30
CA SER A 131 9.57 9.01 29.25
C SER A 131 9.28 7.72 28.49
N ARG A 132 10.32 6.95 28.13
CA ARG A 132 10.18 5.67 27.45
C ARG A 132 9.42 4.64 28.30
N ALA A 133 9.64 4.61 29.60
CA ALA A 133 8.92 3.72 30.51
C ALA A 133 7.41 4.01 30.48
N VAL A 134 7.02 5.28 30.65
CA VAL A 134 5.61 5.70 30.58
C VAL A 134 5.01 5.37 29.21
N LEU A 135 5.71 5.70 28.11
CA LEU A 135 5.22 5.42 26.76
C LEU A 135 5.07 3.93 26.47
N ARG A 136 5.96 3.08 27.02
CA ARG A 136 5.88 1.63 26.92
C ARG A 136 4.65 1.07 27.65
N GLU A 137 4.32 1.57 28.84
CA GLU A 137 3.07 1.21 29.54
C GLU A 137 1.82 1.63 28.77
N LEU A 138 1.93 2.69 27.96
CA LEU A 138 0.86 3.12 27.07
C LEU A 138 0.78 2.33 25.77
N GLY A 139 1.81 1.54 25.42
CA GLY A 139 1.93 0.88 24.13
C GLY A 139 2.16 1.85 22.95
N ILE A 140 2.75 3.02 23.22
CA ILE A 140 2.94 4.10 22.23
C ILE A 140 4.44 4.28 21.97
N GLY A 141 4.84 4.36 20.70
CA GLY A 141 6.23 4.65 20.33
C GLY A 141 6.65 6.10 20.63
N CYS A 142 7.95 6.37 20.80
CA CYS A 142 8.42 7.74 21.09
C CYS A 142 8.10 8.72 19.95
N VAL A 143 8.32 8.29 18.71
CA VAL A 143 7.98 9.07 17.51
C VAL A 143 6.47 9.32 17.44
N GLU A 144 5.68 8.28 17.63
CA GLU A 144 4.22 8.33 17.57
C GLU A 144 3.64 9.28 18.63
N PHE A 145 4.17 9.22 19.85
CA PHE A 145 3.79 10.17 20.88
C PHE A 145 4.18 11.60 20.51
N PHE A 146 5.34 11.80 19.88
CA PHE A 146 5.79 13.11 19.44
C PHE A 146 4.92 13.69 18.31
N GLU A 147 4.44 12.85 17.39
CA GLU A 147 3.44 13.22 16.37
C GLU A 147 2.09 13.58 17.02
N LEU A 148 1.65 12.78 18.01
CA LEU A 148 0.44 13.06 18.77
C LEU A 148 0.52 14.41 19.48
N ILE A 149 1.67 14.75 20.06
CA ILE A 149 1.91 16.05 20.71
C ILE A 149 1.87 17.21 19.71
N ARG A 150 2.39 17.02 18.49
CA ARG A 150 2.27 18.02 17.41
C ARG A 150 0.82 18.28 17.04
N ASP A 151 0.00 17.23 17.00
CA ASP A 151 -1.37 17.29 16.51
C ASP A 151 -2.40 17.67 17.60
N CYS A 152 -2.05 17.46 18.88
CA CYS A 152 -2.93 17.70 20.04
C CYS A 152 -2.51 18.93 20.87
N PRO A 153 -3.26 20.04 20.79
CA PRO A 153 -2.87 21.29 21.44
C PRO A 153 -3.07 21.27 22.97
N THR A 154 -3.94 20.41 23.50
CA THR A 154 -4.27 20.33 24.94
C THR A 154 -3.99 18.96 25.52
N ASP A 155 -3.82 18.89 26.84
CA ASP A 155 -3.59 17.64 27.57
C ASP A 155 -4.80 16.71 27.48
N GLU A 156 -6.00 17.26 27.49
CA GLU A 156 -7.24 16.53 27.31
C GLU A 156 -7.31 15.89 25.92
N ALA A 157 -6.87 16.60 24.87
CA ALA A 157 -6.79 16.06 23.51
C ALA A 157 -5.76 14.93 23.43
N VAL A 158 -4.61 15.09 24.09
CA VAL A 158 -3.58 14.03 24.19
C VAL A 158 -4.16 12.80 24.88
N LEU A 159 -4.81 12.97 26.04
CA LEU A 159 -5.42 11.88 26.80
C LEU A 159 -6.54 11.20 26.01
N ALA A 160 -7.38 11.96 25.32
CA ALA A 160 -8.44 11.43 24.46
C ALA A 160 -7.87 10.61 23.30
N ALA A 161 -6.80 11.09 22.64
CA ALA A 161 -6.14 10.36 21.56
C ALA A 161 -5.51 9.05 22.06
N ILE A 162 -4.85 9.06 23.23
CA ILE A 162 -4.30 7.87 23.87
C ILE A 162 -5.41 6.85 24.19
N ARG A 163 -6.52 7.31 24.79
CA ARG A 163 -7.65 6.45 25.17
C ARG A 163 -8.41 5.91 23.96
N HIS A 164 -8.58 6.72 22.92
CA HIS A 164 -9.18 6.29 21.66
C HIS A 164 -8.36 5.17 21.03
N ARG A 165 -7.02 5.30 20.98
CA ARG A 165 -6.13 4.24 20.48
C ARG A 165 -6.18 2.96 21.31
N ARG A 166 -6.26 3.08 22.65
CA ARG A 166 -6.43 1.91 23.54
C ARG A 166 -7.76 1.17 23.34
N LYS A 167 -8.82 1.87 22.93
CA LYS A 167 -10.14 1.25 22.62
C LYS A 167 -10.26 0.77 21.17
N PHE A 168 -9.58 1.42 20.24
CA PHE A 168 -9.63 1.17 18.81
C PHE A 168 -8.21 1.20 18.25
N PRO A 169 -7.51 0.06 18.20
CA PRO A 169 -6.21 -0.03 17.55
C PRO A 169 -6.41 0.19 16.05
N LEU A 170 -6.03 1.38 15.57
CA LEU A 170 -5.86 1.74 14.15
C LEU A 170 -7.00 1.32 13.20
N THR A 171 -8.26 1.60 13.57
CA THR A 171 -9.38 1.61 12.62
C THR A 171 -10.11 2.96 12.63
N THR A 172 -10.78 3.20 11.51
CA THR A 172 -11.33 4.45 10.94
C THR A 172 -11.99 5.38 11.97
N PRO A 173 -11.68 6.70 11.99
CA PRO A 173 -12.40 7.68 12.78
C PRO A 173 -13.90 7.68 12.49
N THR A 174 -14.71 8.18 13.42
CA THR A 174 -16.11 8.54 13.14
C THR A 174 -16.16 9.62 12.06
N GLY A 175 -16.62 9.26 10.85
CA GLY A 175 -16.69 10.15 9.68
C GLY A 175 -15.52 10.00 8.70
N LEU A 176 -15.72 10.46 7.46
CA LEU A 176 -14.70 10.37 6.41
C LEU A 176 -13.60 11.43 6.63
N LYS A 177 -12.38 10.99 6.94
CA LYS A 177 -11.21 11.89 7.05
C LYS A 177 -10.82 12.43 5.67
N THR A 178 -10.31 13.66 5.59
CA THR A 178 -9.83 14.25 4.34
C THR A 178 -8.85 13.32 3.61
N HIS A 179 -9.09 13.08 2.31
CA HIS A 179 -8.36 12.16 1.42
C HIS A 179 -8.56 10.65 1.64
N TRP A 180 -9.24 10.25 2.71
CA TRP A 180 -9.58 8.85 2.95
C TRP A 180 -10.79 8.47 2.10
N LEU A 181 -10.91 7.19 1.77
CA LEU A 181 -11.92 6.66 0.86
C LEU A 181 -12.97 5.80 1.56
N ILE A 182 -12.58 5.10 2.63
CA ILE A 182 -13.42 4.14 3.32
C ILE A 182 -14.09 4.84 4.51
N PRO A 183 -15.42 5.10 4.44
CA PRO A 183 -16.17 5.54 5.61
C PRO A 183 -16.35 4.39 6.61
N SER A 184 -16.70 4.72 7.86
CA SER A 184 -17.07 3.70 8.87
C SER A 184 -18.30 2.90 8.45
N GLU A 185 -19.29 3.57 7.86
CA GLU A 185 -20.50 2.96 7.30
C GLU A 185 -20.62 3.25 5.80
N PRO A 186 -21.18 2.33 4.99
CA PRO A 186 -21.41 2.58 3.57
C PRO A 186 -22.26 3.84 3.33
N PHE A 187 -21.89 4.66 2.34
CA PHE A 187 -22.77 5.74 1.87
C PHE A 187 -23.96 5.17 1.11
N LEU A 188 -25.18 5.38 1.60
CA LEU A 188 -26.39 4.81 0.98
C LEU A 188 -26.99 5.69 -0.11
N SER A 189 -26.61 6.97 -0.16
CA SER A 189 -27.03 7.94 -1.17
C SER A 189 -25.90 8.89 -1.58
N TYR A 190 -26.02 9.52 -2.76
CA TYR A 190 -25.09 10.57 -3.19
C TYR A 190 -25.11 11.78 -2.24
N GLU A 191 -26.27 12.11 -1.65
CA GLU A 191 -26.42 13.21 -0.68
C GLU A 191 -25.57 13.00 0.57
N GLU A 192 -25.54 11.78 1.12
CA GLU A 192 -24.70 11.44 2.26
C GLU A 192 -23.21 11.60 1.93
N TYR A 193 -22.79 11.11 0.76
CA TYR A 193 -21.43 11.28 0.28
C TYR A 193 -21.07 12.76 0.07
N LEU A 194 -21.97 13.57 -0.51
CA LEU A 194 -21.76 14.99 -0.72
C LEU A 194 -21.69 15.75 0.62
N CYS A 195 -22.55 15.40 1.58
CA CYS A 195 -22.51 15.96 2.93
C CYS A 195 -21.18 15.66 3.63
N ALA A 196 -20.71 14.41 3.54
CA ALA A 196 -19.44 13.99 4.14
C ALA A 196 -18.21 14.63 3.48
N THR A 197 -18.26 14.91 2.17
CA THR A 197 -17.13 15.47 1.42
C THR A 197 -17.18 16.99 1.28
N GLY A 198 -18.32 17.62 1.54
CA GLY A 198 -18.54 19.07 1.62
C GLY A 198 -18.58 19.80 0.27
N GLU A 199 -18.07 19.22 -0.81
CA GLU A 199 -18.01 19.88 -2.12
C GLU A 199 -18.16 18.86 -3.26
N ASN A 200 -18.89 19.25 -4.30
CA ASN A 200 -19.02 18.46 -5.52
C ASN A 200 -17.75 18.61 -6.37
N ALA A 201 -16.94 17.57 -6.41
CA ALA A 201 -15.65 17.60 -7.13
C ALA A 201 -15.82 17.66 -8.65
N VAL A 202 -16.90 17.11 -9.19
CA VAL A 202 -17.19 17.14 -10.64
C VAL A 202 -17.46 18.56 -11.10
N HIS A 203 -18.31 19.31 -10.37
CA HIS A 203 -18.57 20.72 -10.66
C HIS A 203 -17.27 21.53 -10.61
N LYS A 204 -16.47 21.34 -9.55
CA LYS A 204 -15.19 22.03 -9.40
C LYS A 204 -14.22 21.71 -10.54
N ALA A 205 -14.09 20.44 -10.93
CA ALA A 205 -13.26 20.02 -12.03
C ALA A 205 -13.71 20.62 -13.38
N ARG A 206 -15.01 20.75 -13.61
CA ARG A 206 -15.54 21.38 -14.84
C ARG A 206 -15.24 22.87 -14.95
N ALA A 207 -15.06 23.55 -13.82
CA ALA A 207 -14.58 24.93 -13.78
C ALA A 207 -13.04 25.04 -13.96
N MET A 208 -12.32 23.93 -13.98
CA MET A 208 -10.88 23.86 -14.22
C MET A 208 -10.58 23.46 -15.67
N SER A 209 -9.47 23.95 -16.21
CA SER A 209 -8.93 23.43 -17.47
C SER A 209 -8.36 22.02 -17.25
N PRO A 210 -8.33 21.16 -18.29
CA PRO A 210 -7.63 19.88 -18.26
C PRO A 210 -6.19 19.95 -17.70
N GLU A 211 -5.45 20.99 -18.07
CA GLU A 211 -4.08 21.22 -17.61
C GLU A 211 -4.00 21.52 -16.12
N GLN A 212 -4.98 22.24 -15.56
CA GLN A 212 -5.06 22.49 -14.13
C GLN A 212 -5.30 21.19 -13.36
N ILE A 213 -6.21 20.32 -13.84
CA ILE A 213 -6.46 19.01 -13.22
C ILE A 213 -5.19 18.15 -13.26
N VAL A 214 -4.51 18.09 -14.42
CA VAL A 214 -3.23 17.40 -14.56
C VAL A 214 -2.17 17.97 -13.61
N THR A 215 -2.13 19.30 -13.43
CA THR A 215 -1.19 19.96 -12.51
C THR A 215 -1.43 19.52 -11.07
N GLU A 216 -2.68 19.47 -10.62
CA GLU A 216 -3.03 18.97 -9.28
C GLU A 216 -2.67 17.48 -9.11
N LEU A 217 -2.89 16.65 -10.13
CA LEU A 217 -2.50 15.22 -10.09
C LEU A 217 -0.99 15.00 -10.10
N LEU A 218 -0.22 15.86 -10.77
CA LEU A 218 1.23 15.82 -10.72
C LEU A 218 1.74 16.28 -9.35
N ALA A 219 1.15 17.34 -8.78
CA ALA A 219 1.50 17.84 -7.46
C ALA A 219 1.16 16.83 -6.34
N SER A 220 0.08 16.07 -6.51
CA SER A 220 -0.35 15.07 -5.53
C SER A 220 0.63 13.92 -5.37
N GLY A 221 1.38 13.58 -6.41
CA GLY A 221 2.24 12.40 -6.43
C GLY A 221 1.47 11.07 -6.52
N LEU A 222 0.18 11.10 -6.86
CA LEU A 222 -0.65 9.89 -6.95
C LEU A 222 -0.03 8.88 -7.93
N ARG A 223 0.22 7.67 -7.43
CA ARG A 223 0.64 6.50 -8.21
C ARG A 223 -0.53 5.52 -8.33
N GLY A 224 -0.64 4.84 -9.48
CA GLY A 224 -1.72 3.89 -9.75
C GLY A 224 -1.81 2.77 -8.72
N ARG A 225 -3.01 2.55 -8.19
CA ARG A 225 -3.36 1.58 -7.13
C ARG A 225 -3.73 0.18 -7.64
N GLY A 226 -3.52 -0.08 -8.93
CA GLY A 226 -3.76 -1.38 -9.56
C GLY A 226 -2.59 -2.36 -9.50
N GLY A 227 -1.41 -1.93 -9.03
CA GLY A 227 -0.25 -2.79 -8.82
C GLY A 227 1.07 -2.28 -9.41
N ALA A 228 1.02 -1.70 -10.60
CA ALA A 228 2.23 -1.22 -11.28
C ALA A 228 2.80 0.09 -10.70
N GLY A 229 2.00 0.87 -9.98
CA GLY A 229 2.44 2.13 -9.39
C GLY A 229 2.87 3.19 -10.42
N PHE A 230 2.29 3.19 -11.63
CA PHE A 230 2.62 4.22 -12.62
C PHE A 230 2.11 5.61 -12.16
N PRO A 231 2.88 6.71 -12.32
CA PRO A 231 2.45 8.04 -11.91
C PRO A 231 1.18 8.51 -12.66
N THR A 232 0.07 8.69 -11.95
CA THR A 232 -1.25 8.98 -12.55
C THR A 232 -1.26 10.31 -13.29
N GLY A 233 -0.69 11.37 -12.71
CA GLY A 233 -0.61 12.68 -13.37
C GLY A 233 0.20 12.66 -14.68
N VAL A 234 1.23 11.81 -14.78
CA VAL A 234 2.00 11.62 -16.03
C VAL A 234 1.13 10.94 -17.07
N LYS A 235 0.40 9.88 -16.70
CA LYS A 235 -0.52 9.16 -17.59
C LYS A 235 -1.59 10.09 -18.15
N TRP A 236 -2.24 10.86 -17.28
CA TRP A 236 -3.29 11.80 -17.66
C TRP A 236 -2.74 12.89 -18.59
N ARG A 237 -1.57 13.45 -18.29
CA ARG A 237 -0.91 14.44 -19.14
C ARG A 237 -0.67 13.93 -20.56
N THR A 238 -0.30 12.66 -20.72
CA THR A 238 -0.09 12.03 -22.03
C THR A 238 -1.38 12.06 -22.85
N LEU A 239 -2.52 11.71 -22.25
CA LEU A 239 -3.81 11.70 -22.95
C LEU A 239 -4.31 13.12 -23.26
N VAL A 240 -4.20 14.03 -22.29
CA VAL A 240 -4.61 15.44 -22.48
C VAL A 240 -3.86 16.08 -23.65
N ARG A 241 -2.58 15.75 -23.82
CA ARG A 241 -1.74 16.24 -24.92
C ARG A 241 -1.85 15.42 -26.21
N HIS A 242 -2.55 14.29 -26.19
CA HIS A 242 -2.67 13.44 -27.36
C HIS A 242 -3.50 14.17 -28.44
N THR A 243 -3.10 14.10 -29.71
CA THR A 243 -3.78 14.78 -30.82
C THR A 243 -5.06 14.10 -31.31
N CYS A 244 -5.42 12.92 -30.77
CA CYS A 244 -6.57 12.17 -31.25
C CYS A 244 -7.84 12.79 -30.65
N PRO A 245 -8.86 13.16 -31.47
CA PRO A 245 -10.06 13.82 -30.98
C PRO A 245 -10.95 12.90 -30.15
N THR A 246 -10.88 11.59 -30.40
CA THR A 246 -11.69 10.58 -29.72
C THR A 246 -10.84 9.87 -28.69
N ARG A 247 -11.21 10.00 -27.42
CA ARG A 247 -10.55 9.33 -26.29
C ARG A 247 -11.59 8.66 -25.41
N TYR A 248 -11.17 7.68 -24.62
CA TYR A 248 -12.07 6.98 -23.70
C TYR A 248 -11.52 6.95 -22.29
N VAL A 249 -12.41 6.83 -21.30
CA VAL A 249 -12.03 6.54 -19.91
C VAL A 249 -12.48 5.13 -19.55
N VAL A 250 -11.59 4.38 -18.92
CA VAL A 250 -11.86 3.00 -18.49
C VAL A 250 -11.47 2.84 -17.02
N CYS A 251 -12.44 2.48 -16.18
CA CYS A 251 -12.20 2.10 -14.80
C CYS A 251 -12.00 0.59 -14.72
N ASN A 252 -10.80 0.17 -14.35
CA ASN A 252 -10.51 -1.22 -14.02
C ASN A 252 -10.93 -1.53 -12.58
N ALA A 253 -12.10 -2.16 -12.46
CA ALA A 253 -12.63 -2.75 -11.23
C ALA A 253 -12.76 -4.29 -11.35
N ALA A 254 -12.05 -4.88 -12.32
CA ALA A 254 -12.02 -6.32 -12.59
C ALA A 254 -10.99 -7.03 -11.70
N GLU A 255 -11.09 -6.80 -10.38
CA GLU A 255 -10.18 -7.36 -9.39
C GLU A 255 -10.08 -8.89 -9.52
N GLY A 256 -8.88 -9.40 -9.77
CA GLY A 256 -8.66 -10.84 -10.01
C GLY A 256 -7.52 -11.45 -9.21
N GLU A 257 -6.70 -10.62 -8.58
CA GLU A 257 -5.51 -11.03 -7.84
C GLU A 257 -5.90 -11.79 -6.56
N PRO A 258 -5.43 -13.04 -6.37
CA PRO A 258 -5.59 -13.76 -5.11
C PRO A 258 -5.14 -12.91 -3.92
N GLY A 259 -5.90 -12.97 -2.82
CA GLY A 259 -5.64 -12.16 -1.63
C GLY A 259 -6.04 -10.68 -1.73
N THR A 260 -6.78 -10.27 -2.78
CA THR A 260 -7.25 -8.88 -2.92
C THR A 260 -8.79 -8.80 -2.88
N PHE A 261 -9.32 -7.86 -2.10
CA PHE A 261 -10.75 -7.52 -1.99
C PHE A 261 -11.02 -5.99 -1.94
N LYS A 262 -9.97 -5.16 -2.10
CA LYS A 262 -10.01 -3.72 -1.82
C LYS A 262 -10.95 -2.95 -2.74
N ASP A 263 -11.01 -3.31 -4.03
CA ASP A 263 -11.76 -2.52 -5.02
C ASP A 263 -13.25 -2.83 -4.88
N ARG A 264 -13.59 -4.10 -4.67
CA ARG A 264 -14.97 -4.52 -4.35
C ARG A 264 -15.46 -3.88 -3.06
N TYR A 265 -14.61 -3.86 -2.04
CA TYR A 265 -14.92 -3.23 -0.76
C TYR A 265 -15.15 -1.73 -0.90
N LEU A 266 -14.26 -1.03 -1.61
CA LEU A 266 -14.41 0.39 -1.95
C LEU A 266 -15.73 0.67 -2.69
N LEU A 267 -16.05 -0.10 -3.72
CA LEU A 267 -17.27 0.11 -4.51
C LEU A 267 -18.56 -0.17 -3.73
N ARG A 268 -18.51 -1.02 -2.70
CA ARG A 268 -19.67 -1.27 -1.84
C ARG A 268 -19.86 -0.16 -0.81
N LYS A 269 -18.78 0.31 -0.20
CA LYS A 269 -18.78 1.34 0.86
C LYS A 269 -18.90 2.77 0.30
N ASN A 270 -18.22 3.07 -0.80
CA ASN A 270 -18.13 4.40 -1.40
C ASN A 270 -18.01 4.34 -2.93
N PRO A 271 -19.07 3.95 -3.67
CA PRO A 271 -19.06 3.94 -5.14
C PRO A 271 -18.93 5.35 -5.74
N TYR A 272 -19.45 6.37 -5.05
CA TYR A 272 -19.52 7.74 -5.55
C TYR A 272 -18.15 8.36 -5.80
N ALA A 273 -17.16 8.10 -4.93
CA ALA A 273 -15.79 8.59 -5.14
C ALA A 273 -15.19 8.07 -6.46
N THR A 274 -15.38 6.78 -6.77
CA THR A 274 -14.91 6.20 -8.03
C THR A 274 -15.62 6.83 -9.22
N ILE A 275 -16.95 6.98 -9.16
CA ILE A 275 -17.76 7.54 -10.26
C ILE A 275 -17.43 9.03 -10.49
N GLU A 276 -17.29 9.85 -9.44
CA GLU A 276 -16.82 11.23 -9.57
C GLU A 276 -15.43 11.27 -10.22
N GLY A 277 -14.52 10.38 -9.81
CA GLY A 277 -13.19 10.27 -10.41
C GLY A 277 -13.24 9.97 -11.91
N MET A 278 -14.15 9.10 -12.34
CA MET A 278 -14.37 8.78 -13.76
C MET A 278 -14.91 9.97 -14.55
N LEU A 279 -15.85 10.73 -13.98
CA LEU A 279 -16.39 11.93 -14.62
C LEU A 279 -15.33 13.05 -14.73
N ILE A 280 -14.50 13.22 -13.71
CA ILE A 280 -13.37 14.16 -13.72
C ILE A 280 -12.34 13.74 -14.79
N ALA A 281 -12.02 12.44 -14.87
CA ALA A 281 -11.14 11.90 -15.89
C ALA A 281 -11.69 12.17 -17.30
N ALA A 282 -12.99 11.97 -17.49
CA ALA A 282 -13.65 12.18 -18.77
C ALA A 282 -13.63 13.65 -19.19
N HIS A 283 -13.87 14.57 -18.26
CA HIS A 283 -13.71 16.01 -18.49
C HIS A 283 -12.27 16.36 -18.87
N ALA A 284 -11.28 15.86 -18.12
CA ALA A 284 -9.88 16.15 -18.37
C ALA A 284 -9.41 15.70 -19.76
N VAL A 285 -9.78 14.49 -20.21
CA VAL A 285 -9.33 13.98 -21.52
C VAL A 285 -10.30 14.24 -22.67
N ASN A 286 -11.41 14.94 -22.41
CA ASN A 286 -12.53 15.11 -23.34
C ASN A 286 -12.99 13.75 -23.91
N ALA A 287 -13.40 12.85 -23.02
CA ALA A 287 -13.72 11.48 -23.39
C ALA A 287 -15.05 11.39 -24.17
N ALA A 288 -15.08 10.55 -25.20
CA ALA A 288 -16.27 10.20 -25.96
C ALA A 288 -17.16 9.17 -25.23
N GLY A 289 -16.64 8.50 -24.21
CA GLY A 289 -17.38 7.52 -23.41
C GLY A 289 -16.58 7.01 -22.22
N ILE A 290 -17.33 6.51 -21.23
CA ILE A 290 -16.78 6.00 -19.98
C ILE A 290 -17.22 4.54 -19.80
N TYR A 291 -16.28 3.68 -19.42
CA TYR A 291 -16.54 2.28 -19.14
C TYR A 291 -16.05 1.92 -17.74
N ILE A 292 -16.85 1.17 -16.96
CA ILE A 292 -16.40 0.51 -15.74
C ILE A 292 -16.50 -1.00 -15.94
N ALA A 293 -15.38 -1.69 -15.81
CA ALA A 293 -15.30 -3.13 -16.02
C ALA A 293 -15.26 -3.86 -14.67
N LEU A 294 -16.23 -4.76 -14.43
CA LEU A 294 -16.31 -5.62 -13.26
C LEU A 294 -16.55 -7.07 -13.68
N LYS A 295 -16.13 -8.03 -12.86
CA LYS A 295 -16.50 -9.44 -13.07
C LYS A 295 -18.00 -9.61 -12.83
N ARG A 296 -18.66 -10.43 -13.65
CA ARG A 296 -20.10 -10.72 -13.50
C ARG A 296 -20.45 -11.30 -12.13
N SER A 297 -19.54 -12.05 -11.50
CA SER A 297 -19.72 -12.56 -10.14
C SER A 297 -19.83 -11.46 -9.06
N PHE A 298 -19.46 -10.21 -9.36
CA PHE A 298 -19.42 -9.12 -8.38
C PHE A 298 -20.78 -8.44 -8.16
N GLY A 299 -21.86 -9.23 -8.12
CA GLY A 299 -23.25 -8.76 -8.05
C GLY A 299 -23.48 -7.61 -7.05
N PRO A 300 -23.07 -7.73 -5.77
CA PRO A 300 -23.25 -6.65 -4.79
C PRO A 300 -22.55 -5.35 -5.18
N SER A 301 -21.34 -5.41 -5.75
CA SER A 301 -20.60 -4.23 -6.18
C SER A 301 -21.20 -3.62 -7.46
N ILE A 302 -21.66 -4.46 -8.41
CA ILE A 302 -22.34 -4.00 -9.63
C ILE A 302 -23.63 -3.25 -9.27
N GLU A 303 -24.43 -3.79 -8.36
CA GLU A 303 -25.69 -3.17 -7.94
C GLU A 303 -25.46 -1.80 -7.30
N ARG A 304 -24.46 -1.70 -6.42
CA ARG A 304 -24.07 -0.44 -5.77
C ARG A 304 -23.58 0.59 -6.78
N VAL A 305 -22.81 0.18 -7.79
CA VAL A 305 -22.37 1.06 -8.88
C VAL A 305 -23.56 1.52 -9.74
N ARG A 306 -24.48 0.63 -10.10
CA ARG A 306 -25.69 0.98 -10.86
C ARG A 306 -26.53 2.02 -10.14
N GLN A 307 -26.80 1.77 -8.86
CA GLN A 307 -27.55 2.67 -8.00
C GLN A 307 -26.88 4.06 -7.97
N ALA A 308 -25.57 4.11 -7.69
CA ALA A 308 -24.84 5.36 -7.61
C ALA A 308 -24.80 6.12 -8.95
N ILE A 309 -24.63 5.44 -10.09
CA ILE A 309 -24.72 6.05 -11.42
C ILE A 309 -26.11 6.65 -11.64
N SER A 310 -27.18 5.92 -11.31
CA SER A 310 -28.56 6.39 -11.46
C SER A 310 -28.84 7.63 -10.60
N GLU A 311 -28.42 7.62 -9.33
CA GLU A 311 -28.56 8.75 -8.43
C GLU A 311 -27.80 9.98 -8.94
N MET A 312 -26.53 9.84 -9.30
CA MET A 312 -25.73 10.94 -9.83
C MET A 312 -26.26 11.47 -11.18
N ALA A 313 -26.81 10.61 -12.02
CA ALA A 313 -27.49 11.01 -13.26
C ALA A 313 -28.76 11.82 -12.97
N SER A 314 -29.57 11.42 -11.98
CA SER A 314 -30.77 12.18 -11.56
C SER A 314 -30.43 13.59 -11.04
N LYS A 315 -29.21 13.80 -10.56
CA LYS A 315 -28.68 15.09 -10.10
C LYS A 315 -28.04 15.92 -11.22
N GLY A 316 -28.07 15.43 -12.46
CA GLY A 316 -27.51 16.13 -13.62
C GLY A 316 -25.99 16.07 -13.73
N LEU A 317 -25.31 15.16 -13.02
CA LEU A 317 -23.84 15.12 -13.00
C LEU A 317 -23.20 14.46 -14.23
N MET A 318 -23.99 13.86 -15.11
CA MET A 318 -23.46 13.14 -16.27
C MET A 318 -23.13 14.06 -17.45
N ASP A 319 -23.71 15.28 -17.55
CA ASP A 319 -23.53 16.22 -18.69
C ASP A 319 -23.60 15.54 -20.08
N GLY A 320 -24.52 14.58 -20.24
CA GLY A 320 -24.71 13.86 -21.50
C GLY A 320 -23.72 12.73 -21.77
N ILE A 321 -22.74 12.46 -20.90
CA ILE A 321 -21.88 11.27 -21.02
C ILE A 321 -22.52 10.06 -20.33
N GLU A 322 -22.53 8.91 -21.01
CA GLU A 322 -23.00 7.66 -20.44
C GLU A 322 -21.83 6.88 -19.82
N ILE A 323 -22.03 6.36 -18.60
CA ILE A 323 -21.13 5.39 -17.97
C ILE A 323 -21.67 3.99 -18.24
N LYS A 324 -20.92 3.19 -19.01
CA LYS A 324 -21.28 1.82 -19.37
C LYS A 324 -20.64 0.83 -18.40
N ILE A 325 -21.46 -0.01 -17.80
CA ILE A 325 -21.00 -1.13 -16.97
C ILE A 325 -20.72 -2.33 -17.87
N VAL A 326 -19.49 -2.83 -17.86
CA VAL A 326 -19.08 -4.04 -18.56
C VAL A 326 -18.95 -5.17 -17.56
N GLU A 327 -19.89 -6.11 -17.60
CA GLU A 327 -19.85 -7.34 -16.81
C GLU A 327 -19.07 -8.44 -17.54
N GLY A 328 -17.78 -8.47 -17.27
CA GLY A 328 -16.85 -9.39 -17.89
C GLY A 328 -16.75 -10.75 -17.19
N PRO A 329 -15.85 -11.60 -17.69
CA PRO A 329 -15.76 -13.01 -17.27
C PRO A 329 -14.85 -13.19 -16.04
N GLU A 330 -14.71 -14.42 -15.55
CA GLU A 330 -14.07 -14.71 -14.25
C GLU A 330 -12.55 -14.86 -14.29
N GLU A 331 -11.96 -14.90 -15.49
CA GLU A 331 -10.54 -15.13 -15.71
C GLU A 331 -9.67 -14.07 -15.03
N TYR A 332 -8.51 -14.50 -14.56
CA TYR A 332 -7.52 -13.61 -13.93
C TYR A 332 -7.08 -12.49 -14.87
N LEU A 333 -6.88 -12.81 -16.16
CA LEU A 333 -6.41 -11.86 -17.16
C LEU A 333 -7.40 -10.76 -17.50
N PHE A 334 -8.68 -10.85 -17.13
CA PHE A 334 -9.60 -9.75 -17.33
C PHE A 334 -9.16 -8.47 -16.57
N GLY A 335 -8.43 -8.61 -15.46
CA GLY A 335 -7.84 -7.49 -14.74
C GLY A 335 -6.59 -6.89 -15.40
N GLU A 336 -6.02 -7.52 -16.43
CA GLU A 336 -4.87 -7.00 -17.18
C GLU A 336 -5.30 -5.89 -18.14
N GLU A 337 -4.56 -4.79 -18.16
CA GLU A 337 -4.98 -3.54 -18.79
C GLU A 337 -5.42 -3.68 -20.26
N LYS A 338 -4.70 -4.49 -21.05
CA LYS A 338 -4.96 -4.66 -22.48
C LYS A 338 -6.02 -5.70 -22.76
N ALA A 339 -6.03 -6.79 -21.99
CA ALA A 339 -7.09 -7.79 -22.02
C ALA A 339 -8.45 -7.19 -21.63
N LEU A 340 -8.46 -6.27 -20.67
CA LEU A 340 -9.65 -5.53 -20.25
C LEU A 340 -10.25 -4.75 -21.42
N LEU A 341 -9.44 -4.04 -22.22
CA LEU A 341 -9.93 -3.33 -23.40
C LEU A 341 -10.62 -4.28 -24.40
N ASN A 342 -10.06 -5.47 -24.62
CA ASN A 342 -10.68 -6.48 -25.48
C ASN A 342 -12.06 -6.91 -24.94
N VAL A 343 -12.21 -7.12 -23.63
CA VAL A 343 -13.51 -7.46 -23.03
C VAL A 343 -14.51 -6.31 -23.17
N VAL A 344 -14.08 -5.07 -23.00
CA VAL A 344 -14.94 -3.88 -23.21
C VAL A 344 -15.46 -3.82 -24.66
N GLU A 345 -14.68 -4.30 -25.63
CA GLU A 345 -15.08 -4.40 -27.04
C GLU A 345 -15.85 -5.69 -27.38
N GLY A 346 -16.09 -6.57 -26.40
CA GLY A 346 -16.83 -7.83 -26.60
C GLY A 346 -15.97 -9.03 -27.03
N PHE A 347 -14.64 -8.92 -26.95
CA PHE A 347 -13.71 -10.02 -27.23
C PHE A 347 -13.31 -10.76 -25.94
N PRO A 348 -12.75 -11.98 -26.04
CA PRO A 348 -12.19 -12.69 -24.89
C PRO A 348 -11.07 -11.91 -24.17
N PRO A 349 -10.80 -12.16 -22.88
CA PRO A 349 -9.79 -11.46 -22.06
C PRO A 349 -8.35 -11.86 -22.41
N MET A 350 -7.98 -11.65 -23.67
CA MET A 350 -6.67 -11.96 -24.22
C MET A 350 -5.86 -10.68 -24.33
N PRO A 351 -4.67 -10.56 -23.71
CA PRO A 351 -3.84 -9.37 -23.83
C PRO A 351 -3.54 -9.01 -25.30
N ARG A 352 -3.66 -7.70 -25.61
CA ARG A 352 -3.19 -7.13 -26.88
C ARG A 352 -1.66 -7.15 -26.94
N GLU A 353 -1.13 -6.81 -28.12
CA GLU A 353 0.32 -6.81 -28.38
C GLU A 353 1.11 -5.99 -27.35
N ALA A 354 2.34 -6.42 -27.07
CA ALA A 354 3.15 -5.86 -25.98
C ALA A 354 3.44 -4.36 -26.16
N TYR A 355 3.62 -3.91 -27.40
CA TYR A 355 3.98 -2.55 -27.79
C TYR A 355 2.77 -1.61 -28.01
N CYS A 356 1.56 -2.03 -27.65
CA CYS A 356 0.35 -1.22 -27.81
C CYS A 356 -0.21 -0.84 -26.43
N PRO A 357 0.36 0.16 -25.74
CA PRO A 357 -0.20 0.60 -24.47
C PRO A 357 -1.58 1.26 -24.69
N PRO A 358 -2.53 1.11 -23.75
CA PRO A 358 -3.89 1.67 -23.87
C PRO A 358 -3.96 3.17 -24.15
N TYR A 359 -3.01 3.93 -23.62
CA TYR A 359 -2.94 5.38 -23.80
C TYR A 359 -2.43 5.82 -25.20
N GLU A 360 -1.95 4.87 -26.01
CA GLU A 360 -1.61 5.07 -27.42
C GLU A 360 -2.68 4.44 -28.31
N ILE A 361 -2.98 3.15 -28.12
CA ILE A 361 -4.00 2.41 -28.89
C ILE A 361 -5.05 1.86 -27.92
N GLY A 362 -6.18 2.58 -27.85
CA GLY A 362 -7.23 2.34 -26.87
C GLY A 362 -8.44 1.63 -27.44
N LEU A 363 -9.64 2.10 -27.07
CA LEU A 363 -10.90 1.43 -27.42
C LEU A 363 -11.38 1.79 -28.82
N PHE A 364 -11.95 0.80 -29.52
CA PHE A 364 -12.52 0.94 -30.86
C PHE A 364 -11.53 1.51 -31.88
N ALA A 365 -10.24 1.21 -31.69
CA ALA A 365 -9.19 1.67 -32.60
C ALA A 365 -9.47 1.19 -34.03
N THR A 366 -9.25 2.08 -34.99
CA THR A 366 -9.38 1.81 -36.43
C THR A 366 -8.05 2.10 -37.12
N PRO A 367 -7.83 1.66 -38.37
CA PRO A 367 -6.62 2.03 -39.12
C PRO A 367 -6.36 3.54 -39.20
N ASN A 368 -7.41 4.37 -39.05
CA ASN A 368 -7.34 5.83 -39.17
C ASN A 368 -7.36 6.57 -37.83
N SER A 369 -7.69 5.89 -36.72
CA SER A 369 -7.77 6.53 -35.41
C SER A 369 -7.43 5.56 -34.29
N PRO A 370 -6.41 5.85 -33.48
CA PRO A 370 -5.95 4.92 -32.44
C PRO A 370 -6.82 4.97 -31.17
N ASN A 371 -7.69 5.97 -31.04
CA ASN A 371 -8.69 6.13 -29.98
C ASN A 371 -8.16 5.81 -28.57
N PRO A 372 -7.16 6.56 -28.08
CA PRO A 372 -6.45 6.21 -26.86
C PRO A 372 -7.39 6.21 -25.64
N ALA A 373 -7.12 5.30 -24.70
CA ALA A 373 -7.92 5.07 -23.52
C ALA A 373 -7.13 5.42 -22.25
N LEU A 374 -7.70 6.29 -21.42
CA LEU A 374 -7.25 6.50 -20.06
C LEU A 374 -7.82 5.39 -19.18
N LEU A 375 -7.02 4.35 -18.93
CA LEU A 375 -7.41 3.26 -18.05
C LEU A 375 -6.78 3.42 -16.67
N ASP A 376 -7.59 3.51 -15.61
CA ASP A 376 -7.10 3.56 -14.23
C ASP A 376 -7.86 2.58 -13.33
N ASN A 377 -7.21 2.11 -12.27
CA ASN A 377 -7.84 1.26 -11.27
C ASN A 377 -8.89 2.03 -10.45
N ALA A 378 -9.94 1.36 -10.00
CA ALA A 378 -11.04 1.96 -9.24
C ALA A 378 -10.58 2.84 -8.07
N GLN A 379 -9.67 2.35 -7.23
CA GLN A 379 -9.13 3.14 -6.11
C GLN A 379 -8.30 4.34 -6.59
N THR A 380 -7.61 4.23 -7.73
CA THR A 380 -6.86 5.37 -8.30
C THR A 380 -7.81 6.50 -8.66
N LEU A 381 -8.90 6.18 -9.36
CA LEU A 381 -9.94 7.14 -9.72
C LEU A 381 -10.63 7.71 -8.48
N ALA A 382 -10.89 6.90 -7.46
CA ALA A 382 -11.53 7.33 -6.23
C ALA A 382 -10.74 8.39 -5.43
N HIS A 383 -9.40 8.44 -5.56
CA HIS A 383 -8.61 9.51 -4.93
C HIS A 383 -8.70 10.85 -5.67
N VAL A 384 -9.01 10.84 -6.97
CA VAL A 384 -9.01 12.05 -7.81
C VAL A 384 -9.97 13.14 -7.29
N PRO A 385 -11.23 12.85 -6.93
CA PRO A 385 -12.15 13.87 -6.40
C PRO A 385 -11.60 14.62 -5.19
N SER A 386 -10.95 13.92 -4.26
CA SER A 386 -10.39 14.55 -3.07
C SER A 386 -9.18 15.43 -3.40
N ILE A 387 -8.37 15.04 -4.38
CA ILE A 387 -7.27 15.87 -4.90
C ILE A 387 -7.83 17.15 -5.53
N VAL A 388 -8.90 17.06 -6.32
CA VAL A 388 -9.56 18.23 -6.92
C VAL A 388 -10.17 19.15 -5.85
N ARG A 389 -10.82 18.58 -4.82
CA ARG A 389 -11.41 19.36 -3.72
C ARG A 389 -10.38 20.16 -2.93
N HIS A 390 -9.27 19.54 -2.54
CA HIS A 390 -8.34 20.12 -1.56
C HIS A 390 -6.97 20.49 -2.12
N GLY A 391 -6.70 20.21 -3.39
CA GLY A 391 -5.44 20.43 -4.09
C GLY A 391 -4.43 19.29 -3.87
N GLY A 392 -3.59 19.03 -4.87
CA GLY A 392 -2.59 17.96 -4.86
C GLY A 392 -1.56 18.09 -3.75
N ALA A 393 -1.14 19.32 -3.44
CA ALA A 393 -0.23 19.57 -2.33
C ALA A 393 -0.78 19.10 -0.97
N SER A 394 -2.11 19.09 -0.80
CA SER A 394 -2.74 18.56 0.42
C SER A 394 -2.68 17.04 0.50
N PHE A 395 -2.95 16.37 -0.61
CA PHE A 395 -2.84 14.91 -0.72
C PHE A 395 -1.40 14.43 -0.51
N ARG A 396 -0.41 15.17 -1.04
CA ARG A 396 1.01 14.85 -0.93
C ARG A 396 1.55 14.89 0.51
N ARG A 397 0.85 15.54 1.44
CA ARG A 397 1.22 15.54 2.87
C ARG A 397 0.94 14.21 3.56
N LEU A 398 0.08 13.38 2.97
CA LEU A 398 -0.17 12.03 3.45
C LEU A 398 0.76 11.05 2.77
N GLY A 399 1.12 10.00 3.49
CA GLY A 399 1.96 8.93 2.99
C GLY A 399 3.42 9.35 2.98
N THR A 400 4.15 8.86 1.97
CA THR A 400 5.59 9.10 1.86
C THR A 400 5.93 9.86 0.59
N HIS A 401 7.22 10.21 0.45
CA HIS A 401 7.68 10.89 -0.76
C HIS A 401 7.47 10.03 -2.02
N ASP A 402 7.69 8.71 -1.91
CA ASP A 402 7.51 7.74 -2.98
C ASP A 402 6.02 7.43 -3.22
N THR A 403 5.30 7.14 -2.14
CA THR A 403 3.91 6.71 -2.21
C THR A 403 3.05 7.65 -1.37
N SER A 404 2.52 8.69 -2.01
CA SER A 404 1.64 9.67 -1.37
C SER A 404 0.23 9.14 -1.13
N GLY A 405 -0.48 9.69 -0.14
CA GLY A 405 -1.87 9.38 0.15
C GLY A 405 -2.07 8.16 1.04
N THR A 406 -3.27 7.60 0.98
CA THR A 406 -3.63 6.34 1.66
C THR A 406 -3.63 5.16 0.69
N LEU A 407 -3.58 3.96 1.26
CA LEU A 407 -3.71 2.67 0.60
C LEU A 407 -4.82 1.87 1.27
N ILE A 408 -5.57 1.10 0.49
CA ILE A 408 -6.56 0.15 0.99
C ILE A 408 -5.91 -1.23 0.88
N PHE A 409 -5.58 -1.81 2.03
CA PHE A 409 -4.94 -3.09 2.16
C PHE A 409 -5.99 -4.19 2.27
N THR A 410 -5.79 -5.30 1.58
CA THR A 410 -6.46 -6.56 1.94
C THR A 410 -5.44 -7.41 2.66
N VAL A 411 -5.73 -7.88 3.87
CA VAL A 411 -4.83 -8.78 4.61
C VAL A 411 -5.58 -10.06 4.92
N CYS A 412 -5.13 -11.18 4.35
CA CYS A 412 -5.69 -12.51 4.56
C CYS A 412 -4.60 -13.54 4.90
N GLY A 413 -4.99 -14.78 5.12
CA GLY A 413 -4.11 -15.86 5.56
C GLY A 413 -4.13 -16.02 7.08
N ASP A 414 -2.98 -16.35 7.67
CA ASP A 414 -2.83 -16.82 9.05
C ASP A 414 -2.74 -15.68 10.08
N VAL A 415 -3.62 -14.69 9.95
CA VAL A 415 -3.74 -13.53 10.84
C VAL A 415 -4.99 -13.65 11.72
N GLN A 416 -4.97 -13.07 12.94
CA GLN A 416 -6.13 -13.14 13.84
C GLN A 416 -7.34 -12.32 13.36
N ARG A 417 -7.10 -11.22 12.64
CA ARG A 417 -8.14 -10.33 12.09
C ARG A 417 -7.89 -10.11 10.59
N PRO A 418 -8.23 -11.09 9.73
CA PRO A 418 -8.22 -10.84 8.30
C PRO A 418 -9.25 -9.77 7.95
N GLY A 419 -8.93 -8.92 6.98
CA GLY A 419 -9.84 -7.85 6.60
C GLY A 419 -9.30 -6.88 5.56
N VAL A 420 -10.11 -5.84 5.30
CA VAL A 420 -9.76 -4.74 4.42
C VAL A 420 -9.57 -3.48 5.25
N TYR A 421 -8.40 -2.85 5.14
CA TYR A 421 -7.98 -1.76 6.01
C TYR A 421 -7.49 -0.58 5.17
N GLU A 422 -8.02 0.61 5.38
CA GLU A 422 -7.39 1.83 4.85
C GLU A 422 -6.35 2.33 5.84
N CYS A 423 -5.12 2.53 5.38
CA CYS A 423 -4.05 3.14 6.17
C CYS A 423 -3.30 4.17 5.33
N GLU A 424 -2.62 5.09 6.02
CA GLU A 424 -1.66 5.99 5.36
C GLU A 424 -0.52 5.17 4.74
N ALA A 425 -0.11 5.52 3.51
CA ALA A 425 0.98 4.82 2.85
C ALA A 425 2.30 4.96 3.63
N GLY A 426 3.17 3.96 3.55
CA GLY A 426 4.42 3.94 4.32
C GLY A 426 4.30 3.27 5.69
N ILE A 427 3.10 2.84 6.12
CA ILE A 427 2.98 1.87 7.22
C ILE A 427 3.84 0.64 6.90
N THR A 428 4.64 0.18 7.86
CA THR A 428 5.46 -1.03 7.69
C THR A 428 4.59 -2.28 7.67
N LEU A 429 5.00 -3.32 6.95
CA LEU A 429 4.31 -4.62 6.98
C LEU A 429 4.17 -5.17 8.41
N ARG A 430 5.15 -4.93 9.29
CA ARG A 430 5.11 -5.35 10.69
C ARG A 430 3.91 -4.73 11.41
N LYS A 431 3.78 -3.40 11.37
CA LYS A 431 2.62 -2.71 11.95
C LYS A 431 1.30 -3.17 11.31
N LEU A 432 1.26 -3.34 9.99
CA LEU A 432 0.05 -3.80 9.30
C LEU A 432 -0.36 -5.23 9.75
N PHE A 433 0.58 -6.16 9.85
CA PHE A 433 0.27 -7.55 10.17
C PHE A 433 0.08 -7.80 11.66
N TYR A 434 0.88 -7.17 12.52
CA TYR A 434 0.83 -7.38 13.97
C TYR A 434 -0.22 -6.48 14.64
N ASP A 435 -0.20 -5.18 14.35
CA ASP A 435 -1.01 -4.22 15.09
C ASP A 435 -2.42 -4.12 14.50
N VAL A 436 -2.53 -4.01 13.17
CA VAL A 436 -3.81 -3.86 12.47
C VAL A 436 -4.51 -5.22 12.33
N ALA A 437 -3.87 -6.18 11.66
CA ALA A 437 -4.44 -7.52 11.41
C ALA A 437 -4.37 -8.49 12.61
N GLY A 438 -3.86 -8.05 13.76
CA GLY A 438 -3.95 -8.80 15.02
C GLY A 438 -2.87 -9.87 15.24
N GLY A 439 -1.84 -9.93 14.40
CA GLY A 439 -0.72 -10.84 14.56
C GLY A 439 -1.05 -12.31 14.21
N PRO A 440 -0.08 -13.22 14.42
CA PRO A 440 -0.25 -14.63 14.11
C PRO A 440 -1.21 -15.30 15.11
N HIS A 441 -1.74 -16.46 14.75
CA HIS A 441 -2.50 -17.28 15.70
C HIS A 441 -1.67 -17.65 16.94
N THR A 442 -2.34 -17.91 18.06
CA THR A 442 -1.71 -18.18 19.36
C THR A 442 -0.65 -19.27 19.27
N GLY A 443 0.56 -18.96 19.76
CA GLY A 443 1.70 -19.89 19.77
C GLY A 443 2.45 -20.01 18.43
N ARG A 444 2.08 -19.22 17.42
CA ARG A 444 2.71 -19.25 16.09
C ARG A 444 3.47 -17.97 15.79
N GLN A 445 4.27 -18.01 14.71
CA GLN A 445 5.05 -16.88 14.23
C GLN A 445 4.89 -16.76 12.72
N PHE A 446 4.81 -15.52 12.23
CA PHE A 446 4.83 -15.29 10.79
C PHE A 446 6.15 -15.71 10.18
N LYS A 447 6.05 -16.26 8.97
CA LYS A 447 7.18 -16.83 8.23
C LYS A 447 7.38 -16.13 6.89
N VAL A 448 6.29 -15.85 6.19
CA VAL A 448 6.32 -15.24 4.86
C VAL A 448 5.02 -14.49 4.58
N ALA A 449 5.08 -13.48 3.73
CA ALA A 449 3.93 -12.84 3.13
C ALA A 449 4.08 -12.80 1.60
N LEU A 450 2.96 -12.88 0.89
CA LEU A 450 2.87 -12.72 -0.55
C LEU A 450 2.01 -11.50 -0.87
N SER A 451 2.51 -10.60 -1.73
CA SER A 451 1.69 -9.52 -2.30
C SER A 451 0.92 -10.06 -3.50
N GLY A 452 -0.25 -10.64 -3.23
CA GLY A 452 -0.95 -11.53 -4.16
C GLY A 452 -0.06 -12.69 -4.59
N VAL A 453 -0.21 -13.14 -5.83
CA VAL A 453 0.69 -14.09 -6.51
C VAL A 453 1.47 -13.45 -7.67
N ALA A 454 1.41 -12.12 -7.79
CA ALA A 454 2.07 -11.36 -8.85
C ALA A 454 3.51 -10.91 -8.52
N CYS A 455 3.88 -10.89 -7.24
CA CYS A 455 5.11 -10.29 -6.75
C CYS A 455 6.10 -11.32 -6.17
N GLY A 456 7.35 -10.90 -5.96
CA GLY A 456 8.36 -11.75 -5.30
C GLY A 456 8.01 -12.04 -3.83
N VAL A 457 8.63 -13.08 -3.27
CA VAL A 457 8.42 -13.50 -1.88
C VAL A 457 8.87 -12.42 -0.88
N ILE A 458 8.15 -12.26 0.24
CA ILE A 458 8.51 -11.33 1.32
C ILE A 458 8.70 -12.14 2.60
N LEU A 459 9.95 -12.28 3.05
CA LEU A 459 10.29 -13.01 4.27
C LEU A 459 9.99 -12.17 5.52
N ALA A 460 9.72 -12.84 6.65
CA ALA A 460 9.34 -12.19 7.91
C ALA A 460 10.40 -11.22 8.46
N ASP A 461 11.68 -11.44 8.15
CA ASP A 461 12.78 -10.53 8.49
C ASP A 461 12.72 -9.20 7.71
N ARG A 462 11.94 -9.13 6.63
CA ARG A 462 11.69 -7.92 5.83
C ARG A 462 10.40 -7.20 6.19
N PHE A 463 9.68 -7.61 7.23
CA PHE A 463 8.41 -6.96 7.59
C PHE A 463 8.56 -5.52 8.08
N ASP A 464 9.76 -5.04 8.39
CA ASP A 464 10.01 -3.62 8.66
C ASP A 464 10.01 -2.75 7.39
N THR A 465 9.82 -3.35 6.21
CA THR A 465 9.71 -2.62 4.94
C THR A 465 8.46 -1.74 4.93
N PRO A 466 8.58 -0.42 4.67
CA PRO A 466 7.43 0.48 4.52
C PRO A 466 6.65 0.15 3.25
N THR A 467 5.32 0.32 3.26
CA THR A 467 4.41 0.11 2.11
C THR A 467 4.58 1.18 1.04
N GLU A 468 5.71 1.11 0.35
CA GLU A 468 6.15 1.97 -0.74
C GLU A 468 6.49 1.12 -1.97
N PHE A 469 6.25 1.64 -3.18
CA PHE A 469 6.58 0.89 -4.39
C PHE A 469 8.08 0.66 -4.50
N ASP A 470 8.89 1.68 -4.22
CA ASP A 470 10.34 1.61 -4.39
C ASP A 470 10.99 0.75 -3.30
N ALA A 471 10.54 0.86 -2.03
CA ALA A 471 11.05 0.02 -0.95
C ALA A 471 10.80 -1.48 -1.19
N PHE A 472 9.66 -1.84 -1.78
CA PHE A 472 9.36 -3.22 -2.13
C PHE A 472 10.23 -3.74 -3.29
N GLN A 473 10.54 -2.89 -4.26
CA GLN A 473 11.50 -3.25 -5.33
C GLN A 473 12.89 -3.54 -4.76
N MET A 474 13.34 -2.79 -3.75
CA MET A 474 14.65 -2.99 -3.13
C MET A 474 14.79 -4.36 -2.44
N ILE A 475 13.69 -4.97 -1.99
CA ILE A 475 13.69 -6.32 -1.41
C ILE A 475 13.36 -7.42 -2.44
N GLY A 476 13.36 -7.09 -3.73
CA GLY A 476 13.09 -8.05 -4.80
C GLY A 476 11.61 -8.43 -4.96
N SER A 477 10.70 -7.67 -4.34
CA SER A 477 9.25 -7.87 -4.41
C SER A 477 8.55 -6.67 -5.07
N GLY A 478 7.25 -6.53 -4.86
CA GLY A 478 6.42 -5.43 -5.31
C GLY A 478 5.25 -5.23 -4.36
N LEU A 479 4.80 -3.99 -4.21
CA LEU A 479 3.64 -3.65 -3.38
C LEU A 479 2.34 -4.25 -3.95
N GLY A 480 2.32 -4.49 -5.27
CA GLY A 480 1.15 -5.00 -5.97
C GLY A 480 -0.10 -4.17 -5.71
N SER A 481 -1.26 -4.82 -5.73
CA SER A 481 -2.55 -4.21 -5.37
C SER A 481 -2.68 -3.92 -3.88
N ALA A 482 -1.63 -4.07 -3.05
CA ALA A 482 -1.70 -4.00 -1.58
C ALA A 482 -2.60 -5.10 -0.95
N GLY A 483 -2.78 -6.22 -1.65
CA GLY A 483 -3.35 -7.44 -1.10
C GLY A 483 -2.26 -8.38 -0.58
N PHE A 484 -2.27 -8.71 0.70
CA PHE A 484 -1.27 -9.53 1.36
C PHE A 484 -1.85 -10.85 1.86
N ILE A 485 -1.23 -11.95 1.45
CA ILE A 485 -1.46 -13.30 1.96
C ILE A 485 -0.34 -13.58 2.96
N VAL A 486 -0.64 -13.54 4.25
CA VAL A 486 0.34 -13.74 5.33
C VAL A 486 0.28 -15.19 5.80
N LEU A 487 1.44 -15.83 5.94
CA LEU A 487 1.54 -17.24 6.32
C LEU A 487 2.41 -17.39 7.57
N ASP A 488 1.95 -18.23 8.50
CA ASP A 488 2.67 -18.58 9.72
C ASP A 488 3.53 -19.84 9.56
N ASN A 489 4.22 -20.22 10.62
CA ASN A 489 5.13 -21.36 10.64
C ASN A 489 4.45 -22.73 10.53
N ALA A 490 3.11 -22.83 10.56
CA ALA A 490 2.38 -24.07 10.28
C ALA A 490 2.15 -24.29 8.77
N ALA A 491 2.27 -23.25 7.94
CA ALA A 491 2.06 -23.35 6.50
C ALA A 491 3.19 -24.13 5.80
N SER A 492 2.81 -25.10 4.96
CA SER A 492 3.73 -25.84 4.08
C SER A 492 4.04 -25.03 2.83
N ILE A 493 5.27 -24.51 2.72
CA ILE A 493 5.67 -23.71 1.55
C ILE A 493 5.69 -24.53 0.26
N PRO A 494 6.05 -25.83 0.25
CA PRO A 494 5.89 -26.64 -0.95
C PRO A 494 4.45 -26.72 -1.46
N ARG A 495 3.46 -26.82 -0.56
CA ARG A 495 2.02 -26.79 -0.94
C ARG A 495 1.54 -25.43 -1.41
N VAL A 496 2.04 -24.35 -0.80
CA VAL A 496 1.78 -22.98 -1.27
C VAL A 496 2.34 -22.79 -2.69
N THR A 497 3.58 -23.23 -2.92
CA THR A 497 4.26 -23.15 -4.22
C THR A 497 3.51 -23.96 -5.28
N GLN A 498 3.03 -25.16 -4.93
CA GLN A 498 2.18 -25.98 -5.80
C GLN A 498 0.93 -25.23 -6.25
N ALA A 499 0.18 -24.64 -5.31
CA ALA A 499 -1.04 -23.91 -5.62
C ALA A 499 -0.79 -22.66 -6.48
N VAL A 500 0.26 -21.89 -6.17
CA VAL A 500 0.67 -20.71 -6.93
C VAL A 500 1.08 -21.07 -8.35
N ALA A 501 1.97 -22.06 -8.51
CA ALA A 501 2.44 -22.49 -9.82
C ALA A 501 1.29 -23.01 -10.68
N ARG A 502 0.39 -23.80 -10.08
CA ARG A 502 -0.81 -24.30 -10.73
C ARG A 502 -1.74 -23.17 -11.16
N PHE A 503 -1.98 -22.18 -10.29
CA PHE A 503 -2.82 -21.03 -10.61
C PHE A 503 -2.27 -20.26 -11.82
N LEU A 504 -0.99 -19.91 -11.80
CA LEU A 504 -0.38 -19.15 -12.90
C LEU A 504 -0.39 -19.94 -14.22
N TYR A 505 -0.13 -21.26 -14.17
CA TYR A 505 -0.23 -22.12 -15.34
C TYR A 505 -1.66 -22.19 -15.91
N VAL A 506 -2.66 -22.34 -15.05
CA VAL A 506 -4.08 -22.40 -15.44
C VAL A 506 -4.56 -21.06 -15.99
N GLU A 507 -4.22 -19.95 -15.34
CA GLU A 507 -4.64 -18.60 -15.75
C GLU A 507 -3.87 -18.05 -16.96
N SER A 508 -2.78 -18.71 -17.38
CA SER A 508 -2.09 -18.37 -18.64
C SER A 508 -3.00 -18.55 -19.86
N CYS A 509 -3.18 -17.46 -20.63
CA CYS A 509 -4.02 -17.40 -21.84
C CYS A 509 -3.52 -18.21 -23.04
N ASN A 510 -2.34 -18.83 -22.96
CA ASN A 510 -1.75 -19.60 -24.06
C ASN A 510 -1.40 -18.81 -25.34
N GLN A 511 -1.35 -17.46 -25.30
CA GLN A 511 -0.87 -16.67 -26.45
C GLN A 511 0.65 -16.71 -26.64
N CYS A 512 1.41 -16.99 -25.57
CA CYS A 512 2.87 -17.05 -25.58
C CYS A 512 3.31 -18.50 -25.33
N PRO A 513 3.90 -19.22 -26.31
CA PRO A 513 4.32 -20.61 -26.13
C PRO A 513 5.25 -20.81 -24.94
N ALA A 514 6.24 -19.92 -24.76
CA ALA A 514 7.17 -19.97 -23.63
C ALA A 514 6.47 -19.85 -22.27
N CYS A 515 5.51 -18.93 -22.13
CA CYS A 515 4.70 -18.78 -20.92
C CYS A 515 3.95 -20.07 -20.57
N LYS A 516 3.22 -20.65 -21.54
CA LYS A 516 2.41 -21.84 -21.27
C LYS A 516 3.27 -23.06 -20.99
N ALA A 517 4.33 -23.28 -21.78
CA ALA A 517 5.23 -24.41 -21.61
C ALA A 517 6.04 -24.30 -20.31
N GLY A 518 6.68 -23.16 -20.05
CA GLY A 518 7.51 -22.94 -18.86
C GLY A 518 6.72 -23.05 -17.56
N LEU A 519 5.54 -22.41 -17.48
CA LEU A 519 4.69 -22.52 -16.29
C LEU A 519 4.09 -23.92 -16.11
N ARG A 520 3.79 -24.63 -17.22
CA ARG A 520 3.40 -26.05 -17.15
C ARG A 520 4.51 -26.88 -16.54
N THR A 521 5.74 -26.71 -17.04
CA THR A 521 6.94 -27.39 -16.55
C THR A 521 7.12 -27.15 -15.05
N ALA A 522 7.07 -25.89 -14.60
CA ALA A 522 7.19 -25.56 -13.19
C ALA A 522 6.05 -26.17 -12.34
N SER A 523 4.80 -26.03 -12.78
CA SER A 523 3.63 -26.57 -12.06
C SER A 523 3.67 -28.09 -11.94
N HIS A 524 3.90 -28.79 -13.06
CA HIS A 524 3.94 -30.25 -13.08
C HIS A 524 5.16 -30.80 -12.34
N GLY A 525 6.32 -30.14 -12.47
CA GLY A 525 7.52 -30.54 -11.71
C GLY A 525 7.29 -30.48 -10.20
N ILE A 526 6.56 -29.47 -9.70
CA ILE A 526 6.17 -29.41 -8.29
C ILE A 526 5.19 -30.54 -7.94
N ASP A 527 4.21 -30.82 -8.79
CA ASP A 527 3.28 -31.94 -8.57
C ASP A 527 4.01 -33.28 -8.49
N GLU A 528 4.95 -33.53 -9.41
CA GLU A 528 5.79 -34.73 -9.45
C GLU A 528 6.66 -34.87 -8.21
N LEU A 529 7.29 -33.77 -7.76
CA LEU A 529 8.11 -33.74 -6.56
C LEU A 529 7.30 -34.08 -5.31
N LEU A 530 6.07 -33.55 -5.19
CA LEU A 530 5.23 -33.78 -4.01
C LEU A 530 4.54 -35.15 -4.03
N GLN A 531 4.25 -35.70 -5.21
CA GLN A 531 3.57 -36.98 -5.39
C GLN A 531 4.54 -38.17 -5.55
N HIS A 532 5.84 -37.92 -5.70
CA HIS A 532 6.86 -38.95 -5.95
C HIS A 532 6.57 -39.77 -7.21
N LEU A 533 6.25 -39.10 -8.32
CA LEU A 533 5.96 -39.78 -9.59
C LEU A 533 7.23 -40.29 -10.32
N HIS A 534 8.42 -39.99 -9.78
CA HIS A 534 9.75 -40.46 -10.25
C HIS A 534 10.04 -40.24 -11.75
N LEU A 535 9.54 -39.16 -12.34
CA LEU A 535 9.82 -38.83 -13.74
C LEU A 535 11.23 -38.24 -13.94
N HIS A 536 11.83 -37.71 -12.87
CA HIS A 536 13.19 -37.20 -12.80
C HIS A 536 13.86 -37.60 -11.46
N ASP A 537 15.19 -37.64 -11.39
CA ASP A 537 15.92 -37.72 -10.10
C ASP A 537 15.62 -36.46 -9.28
N ASP A 538 15.60 -36.57 -7.96
CA ASP A 538 15.07 -35.56 -7.05
C ASP A 538 15.80 -34.20 -7.14
N ARG A 539 17.13 -34.21 -7.31
CA ARG A 539 17.92 -33.00 -7.54
C ARG A 539 17.60 -32.37 -8.90
N ALA A 540 17.42 -33.21 -9.92
CA ALA A 540 16.99 -32.76 -11.24
C ALA A 540 15.55 -32.21 -11.21
N GLY A 541 14.68 -32.71 -10.33
CA GLY A 541 13.31 -32.22 -10.17
C GLY A 541 13.24 -30.76 -9.72
N LEU A 542 14.06 -30.35 -8.73
CA LEU A 542 14.15 -28.93 -8.34
C LEU A 542 14.70 -28.07 -9.47
N ASP A 543 15.77 -28.51 -10.14
CA ASP A 543 16.36 -27.76 -11.25
C ASP A 543 15.37 -27.59 -12.42
N TRP A 544 14.56 -28.63 -12.70
CA TRP A 544 13.51 -28.61 -13.71
C TRP A 544 12.39 -27.60 -13.41
N ILE A 545 11.96 -27.51 -12.14
CA ILE A 545 10.99 -26.50 -11.70
C ILE A 545 11.55 -25.09 -11.95
N MET A 546 12.81 -24.87 -11.62
CA MET A 546 13.48 -23.57 -11.78
C MET A 546 13.65 -23.21 -13.26
N GLU A 547 14.04 -24.16 -14.10
CA GLU A 547 14.19 -23.96 -15.56
C GLU A 547 12.85 -23.60 -16.22
N GLY A 548 11.77 -24.31 -15.86
CA GLY A 548 10.41 -23.98 -16.30
C GLY A 548 10.00 -22.56 -15.93
N ALA A 549 10.20 -22.16 -14.68
CA ALA A 549 9.84 -20.82 -14.21
C ALA A 549 10.68 -19.72 -14.89
N HIS A 550 11.99 -19.89 -15.02
CA HIS A 550 12.88 -18.89 -15.61
C HIS A 550 12.72 -18.73 -17.14
N SER A 551 12.27 -19.78 -17.84
CA SER A 551 12.02 -19.72 -19.28
C SER A 551 10.67 -19.08 -19.66
N ALA A 552 9.68 -19.11 -18.75
CA ALA A 552 8.34 -18.58 -18.98
C ALA A 552 8.25 -17.13 -19.50
N PRO A 553 9.05 -16.15 -19.04
CA PRO A 553 8.89 -14.74 -19.44
C PRO A 553 9.47 -14.41 -20.81
N GLN A 554 10.06 -15.36 -21.53
CA GLN A 554 10.61 -15.11 -22.87
C GLN A 554 9.50 -14.68 -23.85
N ALA A 555 9.66 -13.49 -24.44
CA ALA A 555 8.70 -12.87 -25.38
C ALA A 555 7.26 -12.77 -24.84
N ASN A 556 7.10 -12.44 -23.56
CA ASN A 556 5.81 -12.34 -22.91
C ASN A 556 4.96 -11.15 -23.40
N ARG A 557 3.66 -11.37 -23.66
CA ARG A 557 2.69 -10.32 -24.01
C ARG A 557 2.11 -9.58 -22.81
N CYS A 558 2.04 -10.23 -21.66
CA CYS A 558 1.54 -9.68 -20.40
C CYS A 558 2.50 -10.03 -19.25
N PHE A 559 2.27 -9.47 -18.06
CA PHE A 559 3.19 -9.64 -16.94
C PHE A 559 3.11 -11.02 -16.26
N LEU A 560 2.03 -11.79 -16.46
CA LEU A 560 1.79 -13.10 -15.82
C LEU A 560 3.01 -14.05 -15.80
N PRO A 561 3.71 -14.34 -16.91
CA PRO A 561 4.89 -15.21 -16.85
C PRO A 561 6.05 -14.62 -16.04
N ALA A 562 6.20 -13.29 -16.00
CA ALA A 562 7.20 -12.64 -15.15
C ALA A 562 6.85 -12.75 -13.67
N GLN A 563 5.57 -12.87 -13.31
CA GLN A 563 5.13 -13.17 -11.95
C GLN A 563 5.62 -14.56 -11.53
N GLY A 564 5.37 -15.58 -12.37
CA GLY A 564 5.80 -16.96 -12.11
C GLY A 564 7.32 -17.10 -12.01
N ALA A 565 8.06 -16.40 -12.87
CA ALA A 565 9.53 -16.38 -12.86
C ALA A 565 10.13 -15.72 -11.61
N LYS A 566 9.36 -14.91 -10.87
CA LYS A 566 9.81 -14.29 -9.61
C LYS A 566 9.37 -15.10 -8.40
N LEU A 567 8.09 -15.45 -8.34
CA LEU A 567 7.48 -16.01 -7.14
C LEU A 567 7.84 -17.49 -6.93
N ILE A 568 7.77 -18.31 -8.00
CA ILE A 568 8.05 -19.75 -7.88
C ILE A 568 9.52 -19.98 -7.48
N PRO A 569 10.52 -19.41 -8.18
CA PRO A 569 11.92 -19.44 -7.74
C PRO A 569 12.13 -18.90 -6.32
N GLY A 570 11.50 -17.77 -6.00
CA GLY A 570 11.65 -17.14 -4.69
C GLY A 570 11.21 -18.04 -3.54
N LEU A 571 10.08 -18.74 -3.68
CA LEU A 571 9.59 -19.69 -2.68
C LEU A 571 10.49 -20.92 -2.56
N VAL A 572 10.87 -21.53 -3.68
CA VAL A 572 11.72 -22.73 -3.71
C VAL A 572 13.10 -22.44 -3.11
N GLN A 573 13.71 -21.30 -3.45
CA GLN A 573 15.03 -20.93 -2.95
C GLN A 573 15.01 -20.54 -1.48
N SER A 574 14.05 -19.69 -1.06
CA SER A 574 14.00 -19.19 0.32
C SER A 574 13.65 -20.26 1.34
N PHE A 575 12.92 -21.30 0.91
CA PHE A 575 12.47 -22.39 1.78
C PHE A 575 13.00 -23.75 1.31
N ARG A 576 14.19 -23.79 0.68
CA ARG A 576 14.79 -25.01 0.13
C ARG A 576 14.78 -26.20 1.10
N GLU A 577 15.03 -25.94 2.38
CA GLU A 577 15.04 -26.96 3.44
C GLU A 577 13.68 -27.68 3.59
N GLU A 578 12.56 -27.04 3.26
CA GLU A 578 11.24 -27.67 3.27
C GLU A 578 10.97 -28.54 2.05
N PHE A 579 11.65 -28.28 0.94
CA PHE A 579 11.57 -29.09 -0.27
C PHE A 579 12.50 -30.31 -0.21
N GLU A 580 13.62 -30.21 0.53
CA GLU A 580 14.61 -31.29 0.63
C GLU A 580 14.06 -32.65 1.09
N PRO A 581 13.13 -32.75 2.06
CA PRO A 581 12.53 -34.04 2.41
C PRO A 581 11.82 -34.69 1.24
N TYR A 582 11.07 -33.93 0.43
CA TYR A 582 10.41 -34.43 -0.77
C TYR A 582 11.45 -34.88 -1.80
N ALA A 583 12.51 -34.08 -1.98
CA ALA A 583 13.66 -34.44 -2.82
C ALA A 583 14.58 -35.54 -2.24
N LYS A 584 14.16 -36.23 -1.17
CA LYS A 584 14.83 -37.40 -0.60
C LYS A 584 13.86 -38.59 -0.48
N GLY A 585 12.74 -38.56 -1.22
CA GLY A 585 11.71 -39.59 -1.14
C GLY A 585 10.82 -39.56 0.09
N LYS A 586 10.94 -38.58 1.00
CA LYS A 586 10.08 -38.50 2.20
C LYS A 586 8.72 -37.89 1.85
N ARG A 587 7.72 -38.24 2.65
CA ARG A 587 6.35 -37.70 2.55
C ARG A 587 5.94 -37.01 3.85
N PRO A 588 6.41 -35.77 4.09
CA PRO A 588 5.89 -34.96 5.17
C PRO A 588 4.37 -34.82 5.04
N GLN A 589 3.65 -35.04 6.14
CA GLN A 589 2.21 -34.81 6.17
C GLN A 589 1.95 -33.32 5.93
N SER A 590 1.25 -33.00 4.85
CA SER A 590 0.97 -31.63 4.43
C SER A 590 -0.32 -31.60 3.63
N GLU A 591 -1.28 -30.83 4.13
CA GLU A 591 -2.58 -30.62 3.47
C GLU A 591 -2.42 -29.72 2.22
N PRO A 592 -3.22 -29.93 1.16
CA PRO A 592 -3.29 -29.01 0.05
C PRO A 592 -3.61 -27.58 0.54
N TRP A 593 -2.87 -26.60 0.04
CA TRP A 593 -3.11 -25.20 0.38
C TRP A 593 -4.07 -24.58 -0.65
N PRO A 594 -5.25 -24.10 -0.24
CA PRO A 594 -6.17 -23.45 -1.16
C PRO A 594 -5.65 -22.05 -1.50
N ILE A 595 -5.57 -21.73 -2.79
CA ILE A 595 -5.23 -20.38 -3.20
C ILE A 595 -6.34 -19.40 -2.77
N PRO A 596 -6.02 -18.29 -2.08
CA PRO A 596 -7.03 -17.40 -1.49
C PRO A 596 -7.64 -16.47 -2.54
N LYS A 597 -8.34 -17.03 -3.52
CA LYS A 597 -9.15 -16.27 -4.48
C LYS A 597 -10.45 -15.87 -3.79
N ILE A 598 -10.49 -14.66 -3.24
CA ILE A 598 -11.59 -14.19 -2.39
C ILE A 598 -12.88 -14.02 -3.19
N VAL A 599 -13.97 -14.64 -2.73
CA VAL A 599 -15.34 -14.47 -3.24
C VAL A 599 -16.00 -13.30 -2.53
N ASP A 600 -15.99 -13.31 -1.20
CA ASP A 600 -16.64 -12.29 -0.37
C ASP A 600 -15.95 -12.09 0.99
N TYR A 601 -16.31 -11.00 1.68
CA TYR A 601 -15.79 -10.62 2.99
C TYR A 601 -16.92 -10.32 3.97
N ASP A 602 -16.94 -11.04 5.10
CA ASP A 602 -17.78 -10.76 6.27
C ASP A 602 -16.96 -9.92 7.26
N GLU A 603 -17.29 -8.62 7.32
CA GLU A 603 -16.57 -7.63 8.13
C GLU A 603 -16.75 -7.88 9.63
N GLU A 604 -17.94 -8.26 10.08
CA GLU A 604 -18.24 -8.51 11.50
C GLU A 604 -17.46 -9.70 12.04
N LYS A 605 -17.31 -10.75 11.22
CA LYS A 605 -16.59 -11.97 11.60
C LYS A 605 -15.11 -11.94 11.24
N HIS A 606 -14.63 -10.89 10.57
CA HIS A 606 -13.29 -10.84 9.99
C HIS A 606 -12.97 -12.09 9.14
N HIS A 607 -13.89 -12.47 8.26
CA HIS A 607 -13.79 -13.74 7.53
C HIS A 607 -13.92 -13.55 6.01
N PHE A 608 -12.96 -14.09 5.26
CA PHE A 608 -13.02 -14.18 3.81
C PHE A 608 -13.51 -15.56 3.37
N SER A 609 -14.42 -15.58 2.40
CA SER A 609 -14.77 -16.79 1.66
C SER A 609 -13.91 -16.90 0.40
N TYR A 610 -13.53 -18.12 0.03
CA TYR A 610 -12.66 -18.39 -1.11
C TYR A 610 -13.35 -19.22 -2.20
N ASP A 611 -12.94 -19.04 -3.45
CA ASP A 611 -13.48 -19.75 -4.61
C ASP A 611 -12.94 -21.18 -4.69
N GLU A 612 -13.68 -22.13 -4.12
CA GLU A 612 -13.32 -23.55 -4.13
C GLU A 612 -13.22 -24.15 -5.54
N LYS A 613 -13.94 -23.57 -6.53
CA LYS A 613 -13.93 -24.06 -7.92
C LYS A 613 -12.59 -23.82 -8.60
N GLN A 614 -11.77 -22.90 -8.09
CA GLN A 614 -10.45 -22.60 -8.66
C GLN A 614 -9.56 -23.85 -8.72
N THR A 615 -9.68 -24.75 -7.74
CA THR A 615 -8.92 -26.02 -7.72
C THR A 615 -9.27 -26.93 -8.90
N LYS A 616 -10.53 -26.88 -9.36
CA LYS A 616 -11.07 -27.65 -10.49
C LYS A 616 -10.86 -26.98 -11.85
N LYS A 617 -10.38 -25.73 -11.90
CA LYS A 617 -10.19 -25.00 -13.15
C LYS A 617 -9.07 -25.62 -13.99
N LYS A 618 -9.32 -25.78 -15.28
CA LYS A 618 -8.41 -26.40 -16.26
C LYS A 618 -7.68 -25.33 -17.08
N PRO A 619 -6.55 -25.68 -17.73
CA PRO A 619 -5.75 -24.72 -18.51
C PRO A 619 -6.42 -24.12 -19.75
N ASP A 620 -7.57 -24.67 -20.18
CA ASP A 620 -8.48 -24.14 -21.21
C ASP A 620 -9.62 -23.29 -20.60
N TRP A 621 -9.51 -22.98 -19.30
CA TRP A 621 -10.47 -22.24 -18.47
C TRP A 621 -11.83 -22.90 -18.27
N THR A 622 -11.98 -24.17 -18.66
CA THR A 622 -13.13 -24.98 -18.26
C THR A 622 -12.96 -25.48 -16.82
N TYR A 623 -14.00 -26.05 -16.23
CA TYR A 623 -13.94 -26.64 -14.88
C TYR A 623 -14.14 -28.15 -14.97
N ALA A 624 -13.35 -28.90 -14.21
CA ALA A 624 -13.61 -30.32 -13.99
C ALA A 624 -14.95 -30.51 -13.25
N PRO A 625 -15.69 -31.60 -13.53
CA PRO A 625 -16.97 -31.89 -12.88
C PRO A 625 -16.88 -31.95 -11.34
#